data_AF-A0A7C7QMC5-F1
#
_entry.id   AF-A0A7C7QMC5-F1
#
_cell.length_a   1.000
_cell.length_b   1.000
_cell.length_c   1.000
_cell.angle_alpha   90.00
_cell.angle_beta   90.00
_cell.angle_gamma   90.00
#
_symmetry.space_group_name_H-M   'P 1'
#
loop_
_entity.id
_entity.type
_entity.pdbx_description
1 polymer ?
#
loop_
_entity_poly.entity_id
_entity_poly.type
_entity_poly.pdbx_seq_one_letter_code
_entity_poly.pdbx_strand_id
1 'polypeptide(L)'
;WLATGITAVSFASILIRLAEAPSLVIAASRLTIASLILAPAAFIKSRGELRALTKADLGLAILSGLFLSLHFATWISSLEYTSVASSVVFVSTSPIFVGLASHFLLKERVSRQMFLGIAVSVLGGIIIGYGDFGLGTRELFGDLLALAGAVAVSGYLLIGRRLRPKLSLLSYIFLVYSTAAVSLIVLCLARGHPFAGYPTQTYLMFLLLAVVPQIIGHSSYNWALKYLPATFVGVGTLGEPVGSTILAYVILNEIPTLAKIGGGVLILAGIYISSRARSVVKVEGLKYILFDLDETLYPSRSGLMAAISGRMSRYMKERLGMPPDEVAALREHYYRTYGTTMRGLQIHHGIDPEDYLAYVHDVPLEDYIGPNHELDRVLAEIELEKVVFTNASKEHARRVLNVLGIERRFSGIIDVRVLGYTAKPDPRAYQRALEILGAEGKECLIVDDRVRNLTPAKELGMITVLVSNDETASQQAQSKDVDFVIGEVAEIGEVVRRLTSGF
;
A
#
# COMPACT_ATOMS: atom_id res chain seq x y z
N TRP A 1 -5.70 8.91 -10.19
CA TRP A 1 -6.96 8.56 -9.49
C TRP A 1 -7.30 9.48 -8.34
N LEU A 2 -6.43 9.71 -7.33
CA LEU A 2 -6.81 10.57 -6.19
C LEU A 2 -7.17 12.01 -6.61
N ALA A 3 -6.35 12.65 -7.45
CA ALA A 3 -6.66 13.98 -8.01
C ALA A 3 -7.98 13.99 -8.79
N THR A 4 -8.21 12.98 -9.64
CA THR A 4 -9.48 12.76 -10.34
C THR A 4 -10.66 12.66 -9.37
N GLY A 5 -10.46 11.94 -8.27
CA GLY A 5 -11.44 11.80 -7.20
C GLY A 5 -11.80 13.15 -6.58
N ILE A 6 -10.79 13.95 -6.21
CA ILE A 6 -10.96 15.29 -5.65
C ILE A 6 -11.74 16.19 -6.60
N THR A 7 -11.34 16.22 -7.88
CA THR A 7 -12.03 17.01 -8.91
C THR A 7 -13.49 16.58 -9.05
N ALA A 8 -13.77 15.27 -9.10
CA ALA A 8 -15.13 14.76 -9.23
C ALA A 8 -16.00 15.04 -7.99
N VAL A 9 -15.45 14.90 -6.78
CA VAL A 9 -16.15 15.21 -5.53
C VAL A 9 -16.43 16.71 -5.39
N SER A 10 -15.59 17.58 -5.94
CA SER A 10 -15.77 19.04 -5.93
C SER A 10 -17.08 19.51 -6.59
N PHE A 11 -17.71 18.70 -7.45
CA PHE A 11 -19.03 18.98 -8.02
C PHE A 11 -20.18 18.72 -7.05
N ALA A 12 -19.98 17.98 -5.96
CA ALA A 12 -21.05 17.48 -5.10
C ALA A 12 -21.88 18.61 -4.49
N SER A 13 -21.24 19.60 -3.85
CA SER A 13 -21.91 20.73 -3.18
C SER A 13 -22.77 21.54 -4.16
N ILE A 14 -22.26 21.79 -5.37
CA ILE A 14 -22.97 22.53 -6.43
C ILE A 14 -24.18 21.73 -6.92
N LEU A 15 -23.99 20.44 -7.25
CA LEU A 15 -25.07 19.58 -7.73
C LEU A 15 -26.14 19.34 -6.67
N ILE A 16 -25.77 19.26 -5.38
CA ILE A 16 -26.72 19.18 -4.26
C ILE A 16 -27.56 20.45 -4.20
N ARG A 17 -26.95 21.63 -4.32
CA ARG A 17 -27.68 22.92 -4.29
C ARG A 17 -28.64 23.07 -5.46
N LEU A 18 -28.31 22.50 -6.63
CA LEU A 18 -29.18 22.48 -7.80
C LEU A 18 -30.25 21.38 -7.75
N ALA A 19 -30.11 20.40 -6.86
CA ALA A 19 -31.11 19.37 -6.64
C ALA A 19 -32.17 19.89 -5.66
N GLU A 20 -33.23 20.50 -6.19
CA GLU A 20 -34.37 21.01 -5.41
C GLU A 20 -35.19 19.86 -4.79
N ALA A 21 -34.62 19.16 -3.81
CA ALA A 21 -35.22 18.04 -3.08
C ALA A 21 -34.74 18.01 -1.62
N PRO A 22 -35.45 17.33 -0.71
CA PRO A 22 -34.99 17.15 0.66
C PRO A 22 -33.61 16.48 0.73
N SER A 23 -32.74 16.91 1.64
CA SER A 23 -31.36 16.41 1.75
C SER A 23 -31.23 14.90 1.83
N LEU A 24 -32.12 14.26 2.61
CA LEU A 24 -32.14 12.80 2.74
C LEU A 24 -32.51 12.10 1.44
N VAL A 25 -33.41 12.68 0.64
CA VAL A 25 -33.79 12.16 -0.68
C VAL A 25 -32.64 12.29 -1.67
N ILE A 26 -31.91 13.42 -1.65
CA ILE A 26 -30.70 13.60 -2.47
C ILE A 26 -29.66 12.52 -2.11
N ALA A 27 -29.39 12.34 -0.80
CA ALA A 27 -28.45 11.34 -0.29
C ALA A 27 -28.86 9.90 -0.69
N ALA A 28 -30.12 9.54 -0.48
CA ALA A 28 -30.64 8.22 -0.81
C ALA A 28 -30.59 7.96 -2.31
N SER A 29 -31.01 8.93 -3.13
CA SER A 29 -31.10 8.77 -4.58
C SER A 29 -29.73 8.59 -5.22
N ARG A 30 -28.70 9.38 -4.83
CA ARG A 30 -27.35 9.22 -5.39
C ARG A 30 -26.73 7.86 -5.10
N LEU A 31 -26.92 7.34 -3.88
CA LEU A 31 -26.37 6.04 -3.47
C LEU A 31 -27.16 4.89 -4.10
N THR A 32 -28.47 5.03 -4.23
CA THR A 32 -29.33 4.04 -4.89
C THR A 32 -28.97 3.91 -6.36
N ILE A 33 -28.93 5.03 -7.09
CA ILE A 33 -28.57 5.04 -8.51
C ILE A 33 -27.15 4.49 -8.71
N ALA A 34 -26.18 4.91 -7.88
CA ALA A 34 -24.82 4.39 -7.97
C ALA A 34 -24.77 2.86 -7.74
N SER A 35 -25.50 2.35 -6.74
CA SER A 35 -25.56 0.92 -6.44
C SER A 35 -26.23 0.13 -7.57
N LEU A 36 -27.30 0.66 -8.17
CA LEU A 36 -27.99 0.04 -9.31
C LEU A 36 -27.10 0.00 -10.56
N ILE A 37 -26.33 1.06 -10.84
CA ILE A 37 -25.38 1.09 -11.95
C ILE A 37 -24.27 0.05 -11.74
N LEU A 38 -23.80 -0.14 -10.50
CA LEU A 38 -22.73 -1.09 -10.18
C LEU A 38 -23.23 -2.54 -10.10
N ALA A 39 -24.52 -2.77 -9.83
CA ALA A 39 -25.09 -4.09 -9.58
C ALA A 39 -24.82 -5.11 -10.71
N PRO A 40 -25.04 -4.80 -12.02
CA PRO A 40 -24.76 -5.77 -13.08
C PRO A 40 -23.31 -6.23 -13.09
N ALA A 41 -22.37 -5.30 -12.97
CA ALA A 41 -20.94 -5.62 -12.94
C ALA A 41 -20.59 -6.44 -11.69
N ALA A 42 -21.16 -6.10 -10.53
CA ALA A 42 -20.91 -6.81 -9.27
C ALA A 42 -21.44 -8.26 -9.31
N PHE A 43 -22.65 -8.47 -9.83
CA PHE A 43 -23.24 -9.81 -9.92
C PHE A 43 -22.59 -10.70 -10.99
N ILE A 44 -21.97 -10.11 -12.01
CA ILE A 44 -21.25 -10.86 -13.06
C ILE A 44 -19.80 -11.13 -12.66
N LYS A 45 -19.05 -10.10 -12.24
CA LYS A 45 -17.60 -10.19 -12.03
C LYS A 45 -17.19 -10.49 -10.59
N SER A 46 -18.00 -10.11 -9.62
CA SER A 46 -17.65 -10.16 -8.19
C SER A 46 -18.42 -11.22 -7.40
N ARG A 47 -19.28 -12.02 -8.05
CA ARG A 47 -20.15 -13.00 -7.36
C ARG A 47 -19.38 -14.03 -6.53
N GLY A 48 -18.24 -14.50 -7.04
CA GLY A 48 -17.38 -15.45 -6.32
C GLY A 48 -16.79 -14.81 -5.06
N GLU A 49 -16.21 -13.62 -5.19
CA GLU A 49 -15.63 -12.87 -4.07
C GLU A 49 -16.67 -12.50 -3.01
N LEU A 50 -17.86 -12.03 -3.42
CA LEU A 50 -18.95 -11.71 -2.50
C LEU A 50 -19.46 -12.93 -1.72
N ARG A 51 -19.47 -14.11 -2.34
CA ARG A 51 -19.86 -15.37 -1.67
C ARG A 51 -18.77 -15.89 -0.74
N ALA A 52 -17.51 -15.58 -1.01
CA ALA A 52 -16.37 -16.00 -0.20
C ALA A 52 -16.09 -15.10 1.01
N LEU A 53 -16.87 -14.02 1.20
CA LEU A 53 -16.70 -13.12 2.34
C LEU A 53 -16.90 -13.83 3.68
N THR A 54 -15.97 -13.59 4.60
CA THR A 54 -16.16 -14.01 5.99
C THR A 54 -17.28 -13.18 6.63
N LYS A 55 -17.95 -13.73 7.64
CA LYS A 55 -18.98 -12.98 8.41
C LYS A 55 -18.41 -11.70 9.03
N ALA A 56 -17.14 -11.73 9.43
CA ALA A 56 -16.45 -10.57 9.98
C ALA A 56 -16.22 -9.47 8.93
N ASP A 57 -15.73 -9.84 7.73
CA ASP A 57 -15.51 -8.88 6.65
C ASP A 57 -16.84 -8.31 6.12
N LEU A 58 -17.89 -9.13 6.04
CA LEU A 58 -19.24 -8.68 5.70
C LEU A 58 -19.80 -7.71 6.75
N GLY A 59 -19.67 -8.04 8.05
CA GLY A 59 -20.10 -7.17 9.15
C GLY A 59 -19.39 -5.81 9.12
N LEU A 60 -18.08 -5.80 8.85
CA LEU A 60 -17.33 -4.56 8.67
C LEU A 60 -17.78 -3.79 7.41
N ALA A 61 -18.04 -4.45 6.29
CA ALA A 61 -18.53 -3.78 5.08
C ALA A 61 -19.91 -3.13 5.30
N ILE A 62 -20.81 -3.81 6.00
CA ILE A 62 -22.12 -3.27 6.40
C ILE A 62 -21.93 -2.07 7.33
N LEU A 63 -21.10 -2.19 8.37
CA LEU A 63 -20.81 -1.09 9.28
C LEU A 63 -20.22 0.13 8.54
N SER A 64 -19.34 -0.12 7.57
CA SER A 64 -18.78 0.91 6.69
C SER A 64 -19.86 1.61 5.86
N GLY A 65 -20.85 0.87 5.35
CA GLY A 65 -22.01 1.42 4.66
C GLY A 65 -22.93 2.24 5.57
N LEU A 66 -23.11 1.82 6.83
CA LEU A 66 -23.86 2.58 7.83
C LEU A 66 -23.16 3.90 8.20
N PHE A 67 -21.83 3.88 8.35
CA PHE A 67 -21.05 5.11 8.52
C PHE A 67 -21.17 6.04 7.31
N LEU A 68 -21.15 5.50 6.09
CA LEU A 68 -21.34 6.29 4.88
C LEU A 68 -22.76 6.89 4.79
N SER A 69 -23.78 6.11 5.16
CA SER A 69 -25.18 6.58 5.30
C SER A 69 -25.28 7.73 6.30
N LEU A 70 -24.74 7.54 7.51
CA LEU A 70 -24.73 8.56 8.56
C LEU A 70 -23.99 9.83 8.11
N HIS A 71 -22.86 9.67 7.43
CA HIS A 71 -22.11 10.79 6.85
C HIS A 71 -22.98 11.61 5.89
N PHE A 72 -23.58 10.97 4.88
CA PHE A 72 -24.39 11.73 3.92
C PHE A 72 -25.67 12.29 4.53
N ALA A 73 -26.33 11.57 5.44
CA ALA A 73 -27.50 12.07 6.13
C ALA A 73 -27.18 13.35 6.92
N THR A 74 -26.11 13.34 7.70
CA THR A 74 -25.74 14.47 8.56
C THR A 74 -25.10 15.62 7.77
N TRP A 75 -24.17 15.33 6.86
CA TRP A 75 -23.50 16.36 6.08
C TRP A 75 -24.45 17.06 5.10
N ILE A 76 -25.24 16.33 4.30
CA ILE A 76 -26.15 17.00 3.36
C ILE A 76 -27.22 17.78 4.12
N SER A 77 -27.80 17.21 5.18
CA SER A 77 -28.76 17.95 6.00
C SER A 77 -28.17 19.20 6.64
N SER A 78 -26.88 19.23 7.01
CA SER A 78 -26.28 20.45 7.57
C SER A 78 -26.42 21.66 6.63
N LEU A 79 -26.42 21.46 5.30
CA LEU A 79 -26.58 22.51 4.30
C LEU A 79 -27.97 23.18 4.34
N GLU A 80 -28.97 22.59 5.00
CA GLU A 80 -30.30 23.19 5.22
C GLU A 80 -30.38 24.08 6.47
N TYR A 81 -29.37 23.98 7.35
CA TYR A 81 -29.37 24.62 8.66
C TYR A 81 -28.23 25.62 8.85
N THR A 82 -27.10 25.46 8.15
CA THR A 82 -25.95 26.36 8.19
C THR A 82 -25.48 26.74 6.79
N SER A 83 -24.55 27.67 6.68
CA SER A 83 -23.99 28.08 5.39
C SER A 83 -23.18 26.95 4.75
N VAL A 84 -23.11 26.93 3.42
CA VAL A 84 -22.28 25.96 2.68
C VAL A 84 -20.84 26.01 3.16
N ALA A 85 -20.32 27.23 3.40
CA ALA A 85 -18.96 27.40 3.85
C ALA A 85 -18.75 26.83 5.26
N SER A 86 -19.62 27.15 6.24
CA SER A 86 -19.52 26.59 7.61
C SER A 86 -19.60 25.06 7.60
N SER A 87 -20.59 24.49 6.90
CA SER A 87 -20.75 23.04 6.75
C SER A 87 -19.50 22.39 6.16
N VAL A 88 -18.94 22.97 5.09
CA VAL A 88 -17.72 22.47 4.44
C VAL A 88 -16.51 22.56 5.37
N VAL A 89 -16.37 23.63 6.17
CA VAL A 89 -15.28 23.72 7.17
C VAL A 89 -15.37 22.59 8.19
N PHE A 90 -16.54 22.40 8.79
CA PHE A 90 -16.70 21.39 9.84
C PHE A 90 -16.55 19.97 9.29
N VAL A 91 -17.12 19.64 8.13
CA VAL A 91 -16.93 18.30 7.54
C VAL A 91 -15.46 18.05 7.13
N SER A 92 -14.75 19.11 6.73
CA SER A 92 -13.33 19.08 6.38
C SER A 92 -12.42 18.86 7.59
N THR A 93 -12.95 18.80 8.81
CA THR A 93 -12.16 18.36 9.98
C THR A 93 -11.97 16.84 10.04
N SER A 94 -12.59 16.08 9.13
CA SER A 94 -12.48 14.60 9.10
C SER A 94 -11.04 14.06 9.18
N PRO A 95 -9.99 14.66 8.59
CA PRO A 95 -8.64 14.11 8.71
C PRO A 95 -8.08 14.13 10.14
N ILE A 96 -8.57 15.03 11.00
CA ILE A 96 -8.23 15.03 12.44
C ILE A 96 -8.76 13.75 13.08
N PHE A 97 -10.03 13.42 12.85
CA PHE A 97 -10.66 12.21 13.39
C PHE A 97 -10.06 10.94 12.80
N VAL A 98 -9.79 10.91 11.48
CA VAL A 98 -9.08 9.80 10.85
C VAL A 98 -7.69 9.62 11.45
N GLY A 99 -6.92 10.70 11.63
CA GLY A 99 -5.58 10.64 12.23
C GLY A 99 -5.60 10.10 13.65
N LEU A 100 -6.47 10.64 14.51
CA LEU A 100 -6.63 10.19 15.90
C LEU A 100 -7.07 8.72 15.96
N ALA A 101 -8.12 8.35 15.24
CA ALA A 101 -8.63 6.99 15.27
C ALA A 101 -7.68 6.00 14.58
N SER A 102 -6.94 6.39 13.55
CA SER A 102 -5.89 5.54 12.96
C SER A 102 -4.78 5.24 13.96
N HIS A 103 -4.40 6.22 14.77
CA HIS A 103 -3.41 6.03 15.83
C HIS A 103 -3.84 4.99 16.87
N PHE A 104 -5.08 5.05 17.35
CA PHE A 104 -5.56 4.12 18.38
C PHE A 104 -6.02 2.76 17.82
N LEU A 105 -6.68 2.73 16.65
CA LEU A 105 -7.31 1.52 16.10
C LEU A 105 -6.39 0.74 15.17
N LEU A 106 -5.60 1.44 14.35
CA LEU A 106 -4.68 0.83 13.37
C LEU A 106 -3.23 0.86 13.83
N LYS A 107 -2.93 1.51 14.97
CA LYS A 107 -1.57 1.69 15.51
C LYS A 107 -0.63 2.41 14.53
N GLU A 108 -1.18 3.17 13.60
CA GLU A 108 -0.41 3.98 12.66
C GLU A 108 0.15 5.22 13.38
N ARG A 109 1.45 5.50 13.25
CA ARG A 109 2.04 6.74 13.79
C ARG A 109 1.76 7.88 12.81
N VAL A 110 1.11 8.94 13.28
CA VAL A 110 0.95 10.19 12.51
C VAL A 110 2.26 10.97 12.60
N SER A 111 2.92 11.22 11.47
CA SER A 111 4.17 12.00 11.46
C SER A 111 3.91 13.48 11.78
N ARG A 112 4.94 14.19 12.26
CA ARG A 112 4.85 15.64 12.51
C ARG A 112 4.47 16.43 11.25
N GLN A 113 4.95 16.00 10.08
CA GLN A 113 4.61 16.62 8.80
C GLN A 113 3.14 16.39 8.44
N MET A 114 2.61 15.19 8.65
CA MET A 114 1.18 14.91 8.44
C MET A 114 0.31 15.76 9.39
N PHE A 115 0.70 15.87 10.67
CA PHE A 115 -0.01 16.72 11.63
C PHE A 115 0.02 18.20 11.22
N LEU A 116 1.19 18.72 10.84
CA LEU A 116 1.34 20.09 10.37
C LEU A 116 0.50 20.35 9.11
N GLY A 117 0.51 19.43 8.14
CA GLY A 117 -0.28 19.57 6.93
C GLY A 117 -1.78 19.54 7.20
N ILE A 118 -2.27 18.68 8.11
CA ILE A 118 -3.66 18.70 8.58
C ILE A 118 -3.99 20.06 9.21
N ALA A 119 -3.16 20.55 10.12
CA ALA A 119 -3.38 21.83 10.81
C ALA A 119 -3.45 23.01 9.82
N VAL A 120 -2.50 23.08 8.87
CA VAL A 120 -2.46 24.12 7.84
C VAL A 120 -3.68 24.03 6.91
N SER A 121 -4.08 22.84 6.46
CA SER A 121 -5.25 22.70 5.60
C SER A 121 -6.56 23.03 6.32
N VAL A 122 -6.71 22.64 7.59
CA VAL A 122 -7.89 22.98 8.40
C VAL A 122 -7.97 24.49 8.63
N LEU A 123 -6.86 25.16 8.93
CA LEU A 123 -6.80 26.63 9.00
C LEU A 123 -7.21 27.29 7.68
N GLY A 124 -6.75 26.75 6.55
CA GLY A 124 -7.19 27.20 5.23
C GLY A 124 -8.70 27.07 5.03
N GLY A 125 -9.28 25.93 5.43
CA GLY A 125 -10.73 25.73 5.45
C GLY A 125 -11.46 26.79 6.29
N ILE A 126 -11.03 27.00 7.54
CA ILE A 126 -11.62 28.01 8.44
C ILE A 126 -11.61 29.40 7.79
N ILE A 127 -10.53 29.79 7.13
CA ILE A 127 -10.42 31.09 6.44
C ILE A 127 -11.41 31.20 5.28
N ILE A 128 -11.62 30.12 4.51
CA ILE A 128 -12.65 30.08 3.45
C ILE A 128 -14.04 30.31 4.05
N GLY A 129 -14.32 29.76 5.25
CA GLY A 129 -15.64 29.85 5.90
C GLY A 129 -15.88 31.05 6.81
N TYR A 130 -14.84 31.82 7.16
CA TYR A 130 -14.88 32.83 8.24
C TYR A 130 -15.97 33.90 8.12
N GLY A 131 -16.26 34.37 6.90
CA GLY A 131 -17.27 35.41 6.67
C GLY A 131 -18.72 34.92 6.69
N ASP A 132 -18.94 33.61 6.67
CA ASP A 132 -20.25 32.98 6.47
C ASP A 132 -20.74 32.23 7.74
N PHE A 133 -20.06 32.42 8.88
CA PHE A 133 -20.47 31.82 10.16
C PHE A 133 -21.66 32.57 10.76
N GLY A 134 -22.77 31.85 10.98
CA GLY A 134 -23.94 32.36 11.69
C GLY A 134 -23.86 32.12 13.20
N LEU A 135 -24.49 32.98 14.00
CA LEU A 135 -24.46 32.92 15.48
C LEU A 135 -25.77 32.39 16.11
N GLY A 136 -26.64 31.75 15.33
CA GLY A 136 -27.93 31.24 15.82
C GLY A 136 -27.91 29.76 16.21
N THR A 137 -28.96 29.34 16.93
CA THR A 137 -29.13 27.95 17.40
C THR A 137 -29.40 26.98 16.26
N ARG A 138 -30.02 27.44 15.17
CA ARG A 138 -30.26 26.66 13.96
C ARG A 138 -28.96 26.38 13.22
N GLU A 139 -28.11 27.40 13.09
CA GLU A 139 -26.80 27.35 12.47
C GLU A 139 -25.87 26.43 13.27
N LEU A 140 -25.87 26.54 14.60
CA LEU A 140 -25.14 25.63 15.48
C LEU A 140 -25.56 24.16 15.29
N PHE A 141 -26.86 23.89 15.13
CA PHE A 141 -27.34 22.54 14.84
C PHE A 141 -26.81 22.03 13.49
N GLY A 142 -26.78 22.87 12.46
CA GLY A 142 -26.15 22.55 11.18
C GLY A 142 -24.65 22.25 11.32
N ASP A 143 -23.92 23.08 12.05
CA ASP A 143 -22.48 22.90 12.28
C ASP A 143 -22.18 21.58 13.03
N LEU A 144 -22.99 21.24 14.05
CA LEU A 144 -22.89 19.97 14.75
C LEU A 144 -23.21 18.77 13.86
N LEU A 145 -24.18 18.90 12.94
CA LEU A 145 -24.46 17.88 11.94
C LEU A 145 -23.27 17.70 10.98
N ALA A 146 -22.65 18.78 10.50
CA ALA A 146 -21.47 18.70 9.64
C ALA A 146 -20.28 18.02 10.36
N LEU A 147 -20.09 18.33 11.64
CA LEU A 147 -19.07 17.69 12.49
C LEU A 147 -19.37 16.20 12.70
N ALA A 148 -20.63 15.82 12.94
CA ALA A 148 -21.04 14.41 12.99
C ALA A 148 -20.77 13.71 11.66
N GLY A 149 -20.97 14.41 10.55
CA GLY A 149 -20.60 13.95 9.20
C GLY A 149 -19.09 13.70 9.06
N ALA A 150 -18.25 14.55 9.64
CA ALA A 150 -16.79 14.38 9.66
C ALA A 150 -16.36 13.11 10.43
N VAL A 151 -16.98 12.86 11.59
CA VAL A 151 -16.71 11.66 12.39
C VAL A 151 -17.19 10.41 11.64
N ALA A 152 -18.37 10.47 11.03
CA ALA A 152 -18.94 9.34 10.31
C ALA A 152 -18.11 8.94 9.08
N VAL A 153 -17.68 9.91 8.25
CA VAL A 153 -16.81 9.62 7.10
C VAL A 153 -15.47 9.05 7.54
N SER A 154 -14.97 9.44 8.72
CA SER A 154 -13.73 8.90 9.28
C SER A 154 -13.86 7.41 9.60
N GLY A 155 -14.97 6.99 10.22
CA GLY A 155 -15.28 5.59 10.47
C GLY A 155 -15.34 4.78 9.16
N TYR A 156 -16.02 5.33 8.15
CA TYR A 156 -16.09 4.74 6.81
C TYR A 156 -14.69 4.58 6.16
N LEU A 157 -13.84 5.62 6.17
CA LEU A 157 -12.50 5.56 5.58
C LEU A 157 -11.58 4.57 6.32
N LEU A 158 -11.66 4.48 7.64
CA LEU A 158 -10.85 3.56 8.45
C LEU A 158 -11.23 2.11 8.21
N ILE A 159 -12.53 1.80 8.16
CA ILE A 159 -12.99 0.45 7.82
C ILE A 159 -12.63 0.12 6.37
N GLY A 160 -12.75 1.10 5.46
CA GLY A 160 -12.26 0.98 4.09
C GLY A 160 -10.79 0.63 4.02
N ARG A 161 -9.92 1.32 4.76
CA ARG A 161 -8.48 1.00 4.82
C ARG A 161 -8.21 -0.46 5.24
N ARG A 162 -9.02 -1.02 6.14
CA ARG A 162 -8.90 -2.41 6.60
C ARG A 162 -9.39 -3.44 5.58
N LEU A 163 -10.45 -3.14 4.83
CA LEU A 163 -11.08 -4.08 3.90
C LEU A 163 -10.56 -3.99 2.45
N ARG A 164 -10.17 -2.80 1.99
CA ARG A 164 -9.71 -2.55 0.60
C ARG A 164 -8.48 -3.36 0.17
N PRO A 165 -7.52 -3.71 1.04
CA PRO A 165 -6.44 -4.63 0.69
C PRO A 165 -6.90 -6.06 0.40
N LYS A 166 -8.03 -6.48 0.99
CA LYS A 166 -8.57 -7.84 0.86
C LYS A 166 -9.60 -7.99 -0.25
N LEU A 167 -10.29 -6.90 -0.61
CA LEU A 167 -11.43 -6.93 -1.53
C LEU A 167 -11.13 -6.15 -2.81
N SER A 168 -11.67 -6.61 -3.94
CA SER A 168 -11.73 -5.81 -5.17
C SER A 168 -12.52 -4.52 -4.95
N LEU A 169 -12.22 -3.49 -5.76
CA LEU A 169 -12.89 -2.19 -5.66
C LEU A 169 -14.40 -2.36 -5.80
N LEU A 170 -14.82 -3.07 -6.84
CA LEU A 170 -16.21 -3.29 -7.19
C LEU A 170 -17.00 -3.96 -6.06
N SER A 171 -16.48 -5.04 -5.47
CA SER A 171 -17.15 -5.75 -4.37
C SER A 171 -17.33 -4.87 -3.14
N TYR A 172 -16.28 -4.13 -2.76
CA TYR A 172 -16.33 -3.26 -1.61
C TYR A 172 -17.31 -2.09 -1.81
N ILE A 173 -17.20 -1.35 -2.92
CA ILE A 173 -18.08 -0.20 -3.15
C ILE A 173 -19.52 -0.63 -3.37
N PHE A 174 -19.77 -1.78 -4.01
CA PHE A 174 -21.13 -2.27 -4.21
C PHE A 174 -21.80 -2.59 -2.86
N LEU A 175 -21.12 -3.30 -1.95
CA LEU A 175 -21.66 -3.58 -0.61
C LEU A 175 -21.88 -2.31 0.18
N VAL A 176 -20.87 -1.44 0.27
CA VAL A 176 -20.93 -0.22 1.07
C VAL A 176 -22.01 0.74 0.55
N TYR A 177 -22.07 0.97 -0.77
CA TYR A 177 -23.06 1.86 -1.36
C TYR A 177 -24.47 1.28 -1.26
N SER A 178 -24.63 -0.04 -1.44
CA SER A 178 -25.94 -0.69 -1.31
C SER A 178 -26.45 -0.65 0.13
N THR A 179 -25.60 -0.92 1.11
CA THR A 179 -25.96 -0.79 2.52
C THR A 179 -26.33 0.64 2.87
N ALA A 180 -25.55 1.62 2.40
CA ALA A 180 -25.84 3.03 2.64
C ALA A 180 -27.16 3.47 1.97
N ALA A 181 -27.41 3.03 0.73
CA ALA A 181 -28.64 3.29 -0.01
C ALA A 181 -29.86 2.73 0.75
N VAL A 182 -29.82 1.46 1.16
CA VAL A 182 -30.92 0.83 1.91
C VAL A 182 -31.17 1.56 3.22
N SER A 183 -30.12 1.89 3.98
CA SER A 183 -30.24 2.63 5.24
C SER A 183 -30.90 3.99 5.06
N LEU A 184 -30.51 4.75 4.03
CA LEU A 184 -31.10 6.07 3.74
C LEU A 184 -32.53 5.97 3.19
N ILE A 185 -32.83 4.96 2.37
CA ILE A 185 -34.20 4.71 1.90
C ILE A 185 -35.12 4.47 3.09
N VAL A 186 -34.72 3.61 4.03
CA VAL A 186 -35.49 3.34 5.26
C VAL A 186 -35.70 4.63 6.04
N LEU A 187 -34.68 5.48 6.17
CA LEU A 187 -34.80 6.76 6.87
C LEU A 187 -35.76 7.73 6.14
N CYS A 188 -35.69 7.83 4.81
CA CYS A 188 -36.62 8.65 4.02
C CYS A 188 -38.06 8.18 4.17
N LEU A 189 -38.31 6.87 4.12
CA LEU A 189 -39.65 6.29 4.30
C LEU A 189 -40.16 6.56 5.72
N ALA A 190 -39.32 6.40 6.74
CA ALA A 190 -39.67 6.69 8.13
C ALA A 190 -40.01 8.18 8.37
N ARG A 191 -39.44 9.08 7.57
CA ARG A 191 -39.73 10.52 7.60
C ARG A 191 -40.85 10.96 6.64
N GLY A 192 -41.43 10.03 5.89
CA GLY A 192 -42.51 10.31 4.94
C GLY A 192 -42.08 11.12 3.72
N HIS A 193 -40.79 11.10 3.34
CA HIS A 193 -40.32 11.84 2.17
C HIS A 193 -40.69 11.13 0.85
N PRO A 194 -41.22 11.85 -0.15
CA PRO A 194 -41.50 11.27 -1.46
C PRO A 194 -40.22 11.08 -2.28
N PHE A 195 -40.15 9.99 -3.05
CA PHE A 195 -39.09 9.73 -4.03
C PHE A 195 -39.49 10.12 -5.47
N ALA A 196 -40.77 10.46 -5.67
CA ALA A 196 -41.35 10.83 -6.95
C ALA A 196 -41.93 12.25 -6.90
N GLY A 197 -42.11 12.88 -8.05
CA GLY A 197 -42.78 14.18 -8.17
C GLY A 197 -41.84 15.40 -8.18
N TYR A 198 -40.53 15.20 -8.35
CA TYR A 198 -39.58 16.30 -8.52
C TYR A 198 -39.48 16.73 -9.99
N PRO A 199 -38.99 17.96 -10.28
CA PRO A 199 -38.69 18.38 -11.65
C PRO A 199 -37.67 17.47 -12.34
N THR A 200 -37.71 17.37 -13.67
CA THR A 200 -36.75 16.59 -14.47
C THR A 200 -35.29 16.97 -14.18
N GLN A 201 -35.05 18.26 -13.92
CA GLN A 201 -33.73 18.78 -13.54
C GLN A 201 -33.20 18.11 -12.27
N THR A 202 -34.04 17.90 -11.25
CA THR A 202 -33.66 17.26 -9.98
C THR A 202 -33.23 15.81 -10.21
N TYR A 203 -33.94 15.06 -11.05
CA TYR A 203 -33.54 13.70 -11.42
C TYR A 203 -32.21 13.65 -12.19
N LEU A 204 -31.97 14.63 -13.07
CA LEU A 204 -30.67 14.77 -13.73
C LEU A 204 -29.56 15.04 -12.70
N MET A 205 -29.81 15.89 -11.71
CA MET A 205 -28.84 16.13 -10.62
C MET A 205 -28.58 14.86 -9.80
N PHE A 206 -29.61 14.04 -9.50
CA PHE A 206 -29.42 12.76 -8.83
C PHE A 206 -28.51 11.81 -9.63
N LEU A 207 -28.70 11.74 -10.95
CA LEU A 207 -27.86 10.93 -11.83
C LEU A 207 -26.42 11.46 -11.86
N LEU A 208 -26.24 12.78 -12.02
CA LEU A 208 -24.91 13.38 -12.02
C LEU A 208 -24.18 13.19 -10.68
N LEU A 209 -24.88 13.32 -9.54
CA LEU A 209 -24.35 13.02 -8.21
C LEU A 209 -23.93 11.55 -8.07
N ALA A 210 -24.70 10.62 -8.63
CA ALA A 210 -24.38 9.21 -8.62
C ALA A 210 -23.16 8.87 -9.48
N VAL A 211 -23.03 9.48 -10.66
CA VAL A 211 -21.93 9.16 -11.58
C VAL A 211 -20.65 9.90 -11.21
N VAL A 212 -20.73 11.21 -11.02
CA VAL A 212 -19.55 12.08 -10.89
C VAL A 212 -18.96 11.99 -9.49
N PRO A 213 -19.51 12.61 -8.43
CA PRO A 213 -18.88 12.56 -7.12
C PRO A 213 -18.97 11.16 -6.48
N GLN A 214 -20.02 10.35 -6.73
CA GLN A 214 -20.13 9.04 -6.07
C GLN A 214 -19.32 7.93 -6.77
N ILE A 215 -19.63 7.60 -8.03
CA ILE A 215 -18.93 6.52 -8.73
C ILE A 215 -17.50 6.91 -9.08
N ILE A 216 -17.24 8.09 -9.65
CA ILE A 216 -15.87 8.50 -10.00
C ILE A 216 -15.13 8.99 -8.74
N GLY A 217 -15.74 9.91 -7.99
CA GLY A 217 -15.15 10.56 -6.82
C GLY A 217 -14.84 9.62 -5.65
N HIS A 218 -15.87 9.21 -4.90
CA HIS A 218 -15.72 8.36 -3.73
C HIS A 218 -15.09 7.00 -4.05
N SER A 219 -15.35 6.43 -5.23
CA SER A 219 -14.67 5.17 -5.59
C SER A 219 -13.18 5.37 -5.85
N SER A 220 -12.73 6.55 -6.27
CA SER A 220 -11.30 6.87 -6.35
C SER A 220 -10.66 6.96 -4.96
N TYR A 221 -11.37 7.48 -3.95
CA TYR A 221 -10.92 7.44 -2.55
C TYR A 221 -10.85 6.00 -2.03
N ASN A 222 -11.88 5.20 -2.28
CA ASN A 222 -11.88 3.77 -1.94
C ASN A 222 -10.76 3.01 -2.64
N TRP A 223 -10.49 3.30 -3.91
CA TRP A 223 -9.37 2.72 -4.63
C TRP A 223 -8.05 3.08 -3.95
N ALA A 224 -7.87 4.36 -3.59
CA ALA A 224 -6.67 4.86 -2.94
C ALA A 224 -6.42 4.21 -1.56
N LEU A 225 -7.48 3.90 -0.79
CA LEU A 225 -7.38 3.23 0.52
C LEU A 225 -6.71 1.84 0.46
N LYS A 226 -6.64 1.20 -0.72
CA LYS A 226 -5.84 -0.03 -0.90
C LYS A 226 -4.34 0.25 -0.77
N TYR A 227 -3.88 1.40 -1.27
CA TYR A 227 -2.46 1.71 -1.44
C TYR A 227 -1.94 2.77 -0.46
N LEU A 228 -2.82 3.61 0.08
CA LEU A 228 -2.47 4.78 0.87
C LEU A 228 -3.11 4.68 2.27
N PRO A 229 -2.46 5.22 3.32
CA PRO A 229 -3.05 5.33 4.65
C PRO A 229 -4.36 6.13 4.62
N ALA A 230 -5.30 5.79 5.51
CA ALA A 230 -6.59 6.47 5.60
C ALA A 230 -6.42 7.98 5.82
N THR A 231 -5.46 8.37 6.67
CA THR A 231 -5.15 9.77 6.99
C THR A 231 -4.72 10.54 5.74
N PHE A 232 -3.92 9.93 4.87
CA PHE A 232 -3.48 10.58 3.63
C PHE A 232 -4.65 10.76 2.65
N VAL A 233 -5.49 9.74 2.49
CA VAL A 233 -6.70 9.83 1.66
C VAL A 233 -7.64 10.92 2.20
N GLY A 234 -7.81 10.98 3.53
CA GLY A 234 -8.59 12.02 4.21
C GLY A 234 -8.04 13.43 3.96
N VAL A 235 -6.73 13.66 4.10
CA VAL A 235 -6.16 14.98 3.77
C VAL A 235 -6.39 15.34 2.29
N GLY A 236 -6.35 14.36 1.39
CA GLY A 236 -6.67 14.58 -0.02
C GLY A 236 -8.09 15.15 -0.23
N THR A 237 -9.07 14.75 0.58
CA THR A 237 -10.45 15.25 0.45
C THR A 237 -10.57 16.75 0.76
N LEU A 238 -9.59 17.34 1.47
CA LEU A 238 -9.55 18.79 1.71
C LEU A 238 -9.37 19.60 0.43
N GLY A 239 -8.94 18.98 -0.67
CA GLY A 239 -8.90 19.65 -1.97
C GLY A 239 -10.29 19.97 -2.55
N GLU A 240 -11.36 19.38 -2.01
CA GLU A 240 -12.74 19.64 -2.43
C GLU A 240 -13.13 21.12 -2.31
N PRO A 241 -13.01 21.81 -1.16
CA PRO A 241 -13.35 23.24 -1.05
C PRO A 241 -12.67 24.13 -2.09
N VAL A 242 -11.43 23.82 -2.47
CA VAL A 242 -10.69 24.54 -3.51
C VAL A 242 -11.35 24.31 -4.88
N GLY A 243 -11.61 23.05 -5.22
CA GLY A 243 -12.28 22.69 -6.46
C GLY A 243 -13.70 23.24 -6.55
N SER A 244 -14.49 23.17 -5.48
CA SER A 244 -15.85 23.73 -5.42
C SER A 244 -15.84 25.24 -5.57
N THR A 245 -14.86 25.96 -4.98
CA THR A 245 -14.72 27.42 -5.16
C THR A 245 -14.44 27.77 -6.63
N ILE A 246 -13.55 27.03 -7.29
CA ILE A 246 -13.24 27.22 -8.72
C ILE A 246 -14.48 26.93 -9.58
N LEU A 247 -15.18 25.83 -9.29
CA LEU A 247 -16.38 25.46 -10.03
C LEU A 247 -17.53 26.44 -9.82
N ALA A 248 -17.69 27.00 -8.61
CA ALA A 248 -18.69 28.03 -8.35
C ALA A 248 -18.40 29.31 -9.17
N TYR A 249 -17.13 29.69 -9.32
CA TYR A 249 -16.75 30.78 -10.21
C TYR A 249 -17.11 30.50 -11.67
N VAL A 250 -16.79 29.30 -12.18
CA VAL A 250 -17.00 28.96 -13.60
C VAL A 250 -18.48 28.71 -13.94
N ILE A 251 -19.23 28.04 -13.06
CA ILE A 251 -20.59 27.57 -13.34
C ILE A 251 -21.63 28.58 -12.86
N LEU A 252 -21.38 29.23 -11.70
CA LEU A 252 -22.34 30.12 -11.05
C LEU A 252 -21.96 31.61 -11.19
N ASN A 253 -20.81 31.92 -11.81
CA ASN A 253 -20.24 33.27 -11.89
C ASN A 253 -20.00 33.91 -10.51
N GLU A 254 -19.73 33.10 -9.48
CA GLU A 254 -19.43 33.58 -8.13
C GLU A 254 -17.94 33.97 -8.01
N ILE A 255 -17.64 35.28 -7.93
CA ILE A 255 -16.25 35.76 -7.80
C ILE A 255 -15.69 35.41 -6.40
N PRO A 256 -14.56 34.68 -6.29
CA PRO A 256 -13.98 34.32 -5.01
C PRO A 256 -13.36 35.55 -4.32
N THR A 257 -13.61 35.67 -3.02
CA THR A 257 -13.00 36.73 -2.18
C THR A 257 -11.52 36.44 -1.93
N LEU A 258 -10.76 37.45 -1.50
CA LEU A 258 -9.35 37.27 -1.11
C LEU A 258 -9.17 36.23 0.00
N ALA A 259 -10.15 36.11 0.91
CA ALA A 259 -10.16 35.07 1.94
C ALA A 259 -10.29 33.67 1.33
N LYS A 260 -11.20 33.48 0.35
CA LYS A 260 -11.37 32.20 -0.36
C LYS A 260 -10.09 31.80 -1.11
N ILE A 261 -9.41 32.77 -1.73
CA ILE A 261 -8.12 32.54 -2.41
C ILE A 261 -7.02 32.16 -1.40
N GLY A 262 -6.84 32.96 -0.35
CA GLY A 262 -5.81 32.71 0.67
C GLY A 262 -6.01 31.39 1.41
N GLY A 263 -7.25 31.07 1.79
CA GLY A 263 -7.60 29.79 2.41
C GLY A 263 -7.38 28.61 1.46
N GLY A 264 -7.68 28.77 0.17
CA GLY A 264 -7.39 27.75 -0.85
C GLY A 264 -5.90 27.47 -1.02
N VAL A 265 -5.05 28.51 -1.02
CA VAL A 265 -3.59 28.36 -1.04
C VAL A 265 -3.10 27.59 0.19
N LEU A 266 -3.61 27.89 1.38
CA LEU A 266 -3.27 27.16 2.61
C LEU A 266 -3.68 25.69 2.55
N ILE A 267 -4.88 25.38 2.03
CA ILE A 267 -5.30 23.99 1.81
C ILE A 267 -4.32 23.24 0.91
N LEU A 268 -3.96 23.83 -0.24
CA LEU A 268 -3.03 23.20 -1.17
C LEU A 268 -1.63 23.03 -0.55
N ALA A 269 -1.16 24.01 0.21
CA ALA A 269 0.10 23.93 0.95
C ALA A 269 0.07 22.82 2.02
N GLY A 270 -1.01 22.70 2.79
CA GLY A 270 -1.16 21.64 3.79
C GLY A 270 -1.25 20.25 3.17
N ILE A 271 -1.96 20.09 2.03
CA ILE A 271 -1.97 18.84 1.25
C ILE A 271 -0.56 18.51 0.76
N TYR A 272 0.19 19.51 0.27
CA TYR A 272 1.56 19.33 -0.18
C TYR A 272 2.50 18.88 0.95
N ILE A 273 2.43 19.53 2.12
CA ILE A 273 3.20 19.16 3.32
C ILE A 273 2.86 17.72 3.73
N SER A 274 1.58 17.36 3.78
CA SER A 274 1.14 15.99 4.08
C SER A 274 1.53 14.96 3.01
N SER A 275 1.72 15.37 1.75
CA SER A 275 2.20 14.48 0.68
C SER A 275 3.67 14.14 0.78
N ARG A 276 4.47 15.06 1.34
CA ARG A 276 5.87 14.79 1.71
C ARG A 276 5.99 13.93 2.97
N ALA A 277 4.93 13.86 3.77
CA ALA A 277 4.85 13.01 4.97
C ALA A 277 4.80 11.50 4.67
N ARG A 278 5.15 11.07 3.45
CA ARG A 278 5.09 9.68 3.01
C ARG A 278 5.83 8.83 4.02
N SER A 279 5.10 7.89 4.61
CA SER A 279 5.62 6.88 5.51
C SER A 279 6.60 6.00 4.74
N VAL A 280 7.85 6.44 4.68
CA VAL A 280 8.95 5.49 4.78
C VAL A 280 8.69 4.75 6.09
N VAL A 281 8.71 3.42 6.04
CA VAL A 281 8.89 2.63 7.25
C VAL A 281 10.21 3.09 7.85
N LYS A 282 10.16 4.08 8.74
CA LYS A 282 11.30 4.47 9.54
C LYS A 282 11.45 3.36 10.58
N VAL A 283 12.19 2.33 10.21
CA VAL A 283 12.56 1.29 11.15
C VAL A 283 13.65 1.89 12.03
N GLU A 284 13.22 2.51 13.13
CA GLU A 284 14.12 2.80 14.24
C GLU A 284 14.74 1.47 14.67
N GLY A 285 16.07 1.32 14.53
CA GLY A 285 16.79 0.14 14.97
C GLY A 285 17.19 -0.87 13.89
N LEU A 286 17.21 -0.52 12.60
CA LEU A 286 17.95 -1.35 11.63
C LEU A 286 19.41 -1.43 12.04
N LYS A 287 19.92 -2.65 12.12
CA LYS A 287 21.31 -2.96 12.45
C LYS A 287 22.02 -3.69 11.31
N TYR A 288 21.29 -4.59 10.65
CA TYR A 288 21.88 -5.52 9.68
C TYR A 288 21.25 -5.43 8.29
N ILE A 289 22.08 -5.63 7.27
CA ILE A 289 21.64 -6.00 5.92
C ILE A 289 22.22 -7.36 5.56
N LEU A 290 21.34 -8.30 5.23
CA LEU A 290 21.68 -9.63 4.76
C LEU A 290 21.60 -9.63 3.23
N PHE A 291 22.72 -9.90 2.57
CA PHE A 291 22.79 -10.01 1.11
C PHE A 291 22.86 -11.48 0.71
N ASP A 292 21.96 -11.91 -0.15
CA ASP A 292 22.22 -13.11 -0.94
C ASP A 292 23.45 -12.92 -1.83
N LEU A 293 24.10 -14.03 -2.18
CA LEU A 293 25.29 -14.04 -3.00
C LEU A 293 24.93 -14.21 -4.48
N ASP A 294 24.37 -15.37 -4.83
CA ASP A 294 24.21 -15.82 -6.21
C ASP A 294 23.11 -15.03 -6.92
N GLU A 295 23.39 -14.52 -8.13
CA GLU A 295 22.46 -13.70 -8.93
C GLU A 295 21.97 -12.40 -8.24
N THR A 296 22.47 -12.09 -7.04
CA THR A 296 22.19 -10.88 -6.26
C THR A 296 23.38 -9.94 -6.22
N LEU A 297 24.52 -10.36 -5.63
CA LEU A 297 25.74 -9.54 -5.56
C LEU A 297 26.48 -9.43 -6.90
N TYR A 298 26.16 -10.35 -7.82
CA TYR A 298 26.53 -10.28 -9.23
C TYR A 298 25.29 -10.64 -10.06
N PRO A 299 25.13 -10.06 -11.27
CA PRO A 299 23.90 -10.26 -12.03
C PRO A 299 23.83 -11.65 -12.67
N SER A 300 22.62 -12.17 -12.87
CA SER A 300 22.34 -13.45 -13.54
C SER A 300 22.98 -13.53 -14.94
N ARG A 301 23.07 -12.40 -15.66
CA ARG A 301 23.73 -12.28 -16.97
C ARG A 301 25.22 -12.63 -16.99
N SER A 302 25.87 -12.75 -15.83
CA SER A 302 27.28 -13.20 -15.72
C SER A 302 27.49 -14.64 -16.22
N GLY A 303 26.46 -15.48 -16.18
CA GLY A 303 26.58 -16.90 -16.54
C GLY A 303 27.26 -17.78 -15.48
N LEU A 304 27.70 -17.22 -14.35
CA LEU A 304 28.37 -17.97 -13.28
C LEU A 304 27.46 -19.07 -12.71
N MET A 305 26.19 -18.76 -12.45
CA MET A 305 25.23 -19.75 -11.92
C MET A 305 24.90 -20.86 -12.93
N ALA A 306 25.01 -20.57 -14.24
CA ALA A 306 24.90 -21.57 -15.29
C ALA A 306 26.11 -22.51 -15.30
N ALA A 307 27.32 -21.99 -15.09
CA ALA A 307 28.54 -22.80 -14.95
C ALA A 307 28.50 -23.70 -13.71
N ILE A 308 28.10 -23.15 -12.56
CA ILE A 308 27.86 -23.89 -11.32
C ILE A 308 26.80 -24.99 -11.56
N SER A 309 25.69 -24.65 -12.22
CA SER A 309 24.67 -25.62 -12.60
C SER A 309 25.20 -26.73 -13.50
N GLY A 310 26.11 -26.42 -14.43
CA GLY A 310 26.79 -27.43 -15.24
C GLY A 310 27.59 -28.42 -14.39
N ARG A 311 28.30 -27.91 -13.36
CA ARG A 311 29.06 -28.75 -12.42
C ARG A 311 28.15 -29.59 -11.53
N MET A 312 27.01 -29.08 -11.07
CA MET A 312 26.00 -29.87 -10.35
C MET A 312 25.53 -31.06 -11.19
N SER A 313 25.22 -30.82 -12.47
CA SER A 313 24.84 -31.90 -13.39
C SER A 313 25.98 -32.90 -13.59
N ARG A 314 27.22 -32.43 -13.68
CA ARG A 314 28.40 -33.29 -13.84
C ARG A 314 28.66 -34.14 -12.60
N TYR A 315 28.52 -33.58 -11.40
CA TYR A 315 28.62 -34.32 -10.13
C TYR A 315 27.66 -35.50 -10.10
N MET A 316 26.40 -35.28 -10.44
CA MET A 316 25.38 -36.34 -10.46
C MET A 316 25.72 -37.46 -11.47
N LYS A 317 26.32 -37.13 -12.62
CA LYS A 317 26.74 -38.13 -13.61
C LYS A 317 27.99 -38.88 -13.16
N GLU A 318 29.04 -38.16 -12.79
CA GLU A 318 30.38 -38.72 -12.56
C GLU A 318 30.54 -39.34 -11.18
N ARG A 319 29.98 -38.72 -10.13
CA ARG A 319 30.11 -39.19 -8.74
C ARG A 319 28.99 -40.14 -8.32
N LEU A 320 27.77 -39.93 -8.84
CA LEU A 320 26.60 -40.73 -8.48
C LEU A 320 26.18 -41.73 -9.57
N GLY A 321 26.79 -41.69 -10.75
CA GLY A 321 26.47 -42.60 -11.84
C GLY A 321 25.08 -42.42 -12.44
N MET A 322 24.47 -41.25 -12.29
CA MET A 322 23.09 -41.01 -12.73
C MET A 322 22.96 -40.93 -14.26
N PRO A 323 21.91 -41.50 -14.86
CA PRO A 323 21.63 -41.39 -16.29
C PRO A 323 21.50 -39.91 -16.73
N PRO A 324 22.14 -39.50 -17.85
CA PRO A 324 22.16 -38.09 -18.26
C PRO A 324 20.81 -37.44 -18.48
N ASP A 325 19.82 -38.24 -18.89
CA ASP A 325 18.44 -37.87 -19.16
C ASP A 325 17.61 -37.62 -17.88
N GLU A 326 17.99 -38.23 -16.76
CA GLU A 326 17.30 -38.05 -15.47
C GLU A 326 17.80 -36.85 -14.67
N VAL A 327 19.06 -36.46 -14.86
CA VAL A 327 19.73 -35.44 -14.03
C VAL A 327 18.98 -34.11 -14.00
N ALA A 328 18.55 -33.59 -15.16
CA ALA A 328 17.90 -32.28 -15.22
C ALA A 328 16.56 -32.27 -14.47
N ALA A 329 15.74 -33.28 -14.69
CA ALA A 329 14.43 -33.42 -14.04
C ALA A 329 14.59 -33.60 -12.51
N LEU A 330 15.56 -34.40 -12.08
CA LEU A 330 15.81 -34.65 -10.66
C LEU A 330 16.33 -33.41 -9.94
N ARG A 331 17.22 -32.64 -10.58
CA ARG A 331 17.71 -31.36 -10.04
C ARG A 331 16.57 -30.38 -9.79
N GLU A 332 15.70 -30.22 -10.79
CA GLU A 332 14.54 -29.34 -10.69
C GLU A 332 13.57 -29.81 -9.61
N HIS A 333 13.30 -31.12 -9.54
CA HIS A 333 12.46 -31.71 -8.51
C HIS A 333 13.01 -31.43 -7.10
N TYR A 334 14.31 -31.66 -6.87
CA TYR A 334 14.94 -31.41 -5.57
C TYR A 334 14.99 -29.92 -5.23
N TYR A 335 15.26 -29.06 -6.21
CA TYR A 335 15.25 -27.62 -6.01
C TYR A 335 13.88 -27.09 -5.57
N ARG A 336 12.80 -27.58 -6.18
CA ARG A 336 11.42 -27.21 -5.80
C ARG A 336 11.00 -27.77 -4.46
N THR A 337 11.42 -28.99 -4.14
CA THR A 337 10.95 -29.72 -2.96
C THR A 337 11.75 -29.36 -1.70
N TYR A 338 13.07 -29.22 -1.83
CA TYR A 338 14.00 -29.06 -0.69
C TYR A 338 14.71 -27.71 -0.68
N GLY A 339 14.37 -26.79 -1.60
CA GLY A 339 15.00 -25.48 -1.75
C GLY A 339 16.33 -25.50 -2.50
N THR A 340 17.09 -26.59 -2.40
CA THR A 340 18.36 -26.80 -3.12
C THR A 340 18.48 -28.24 -3.65
N THR A 341 19.22 -28.40 -4.76
CA THR A 341 19.56 -29.74 -5.29
C THR A 341 20.39 -30.55 -4.29
N MET A 342 21.38 -29.92 -3.64
CA MET A 342 22.25 -30.57 -2.66
C MET A 342 21.45 -31.23 -1.53
N ARG A 343 20.46 -30.52 -0.97
CA ARG A 343 19.66 -31.08 0.13
C ARG A 343 18.87 -32.32 -0.29
N GLY A 344 18.32 -32.33 -1.50
CA GLY A 344 17.67 -33.51 -2.06
C GLY A 344 18.65 -34.68 -2.23
N LEU A 345 19.84 -34.41 -2.79
CA LEU A 345 20.88 -35.43 -2.94
C LEU A 345 21.36 -35.98 -1.59
N GLN A 346 21.48 -35.14 -0.57
CA GLN A 346 21.87 -35.58 0.76
C GLN A 346 20.83 -36.53 1.37
N ILE A 347 19.55 -36.21 1.24
CA ILE A 347 18.45 -37.03 1.79
C ILE A 347 18.31 -38.37 1.06
N HIS A 348 18.36 -38.35 -0.28
CA HIS A 348 18.01 -39.52 -1.10
C HIS A 348 19.21 -40.36 -1.53
N HIS A 349 20.40 -39.76 -1.58
CA HIS A 349 21.62 -40.41 -2.08
C HIS A 349 22.76 -40.41 -1.06
N GLY A 350 22.57 -39.85 0.14
CA GLY A 350 23.54 -39.91 1.22
C GLY A 350 24.88 -39.24 0.88
N ILE A 351 24.89 -38.26 -0.03
CA ILE A 351 26.11 -37.57 -0.44
C ILE A 351 26.75 -36.83 0.74
N ASP A 352 28.07 -36.74 0.73
CA ASP A 352 28.79 -35.82 1.61
C ASP A 352 28.62 -34.38 1.08
N PRO A 353 27.98 -33.47 1.85
CA PRO A 353 27.82 -32.08 1.45
C PRO A 353 29.16 -31.38 1.17
N GLU A 354 30.23 -31.73 1.88
CA GLU A 354 31.53 -31.06 1.72
C GLU A 354 32.18 -31.42 0.38
N ASP A 355 32.16 -32.71 -0.01
CA ASP A 355 32.60 -33.14 -1.34
C ASP A 355 31.77 -32.49 -2.45
N TYR A 356 30.44 -32.40 -2.27
CA TYR A 356 29.56 -31.74 -3.24
C TYR A 356 29.87 -30.26 -3.40
N LEU A 357 29.98 -29.51 -2.29
CA LEU A 357 30.24 -28.08 -2.31
C LEU A 357 31.63 -27.78 -2.89
N ALA A 358 32.65 -28.56 -2.51
CA ALA A 358 33.99 -28.42 -3.06
C ALA A 358 34.00 -28.69 -4.57
N TYR A 359 33.30 -29.73 -5.02
CA TYR A 359 33.22 -30.05 -6.45
C TYR A 359 32.44 -29.00 -7.23
N VAL A 360 31.26 -28.57 -6.77
CA VAL A 360 30.36 -27.69 -7.53
C VAL A 360 30.88 -26.25 -7.59
N HIS A 361 31.57 -25.78 -6.56
CA HIS A 361 32.11 -24.42 -6.49
C HIS A 361 33.52 -24.25 -7.08
N ASP A 362 34.13 -25.32 -7.57
CA ASP A 362 35.39 -25.29 -8.32
C ASP A 362 35.17 -24.76 -9.76
N VAL A 363 34.88 -23.47 -9.86
CA VAL A 363 34.66 -22.74 -11.13
C VAL A 363 35.69 -21.61 -11.22
N PRO A 364 36.30 -21.34 -12.39
CA PRO A 364 37.14 -20.15 -12.60
C PRO A 364 36.26 -18.90 -12.56
N LEU A 365 36.27 -18.15 -11.46
CA LEU A 365 35.30 -17.07 -11.25
C LEU A 365 35.59 -15.84 -12.11
N GLU A 366 36.87 -15.59 -12.37
CA GLU A 366 37.42 -14.49 -13.14
C GLU A 366 36.96 -14.50 -14.61
N ASP A 367 36.49 -15.66 -15.11
CA ASP A 367 35.91 -15.80 -16.45
C ASP A 367 34.48 -15.25 -16.53
N TYR A 368 33.79 -15.07 -15.40
CA TYR A 368 32.37 -14.71 -15.34
C TYR A 368 32.09 -13.38 -14.63
N ILE A 369 32.90 -13.04 -13.63
CA ILE A 369 32.74 -11.85 -12.79
C ILE A 369 34.08 -11.12 -12.64
N GLY A 370 34.00 -9.82 -12.36
CA GLY A 370 35.18 -8.98 -12.12
C GLY A 370 34.88 -7.89 -11.08
N PRO A 371 35.88 -7.04 -10.77
CA PRO A 371 35.74 -6.01 -9.76
C PRO A 371 34.55 -5.07 -10.01
N ASN A 372 33.74 -4.82 -8.98
CA ASN A 372 32.59 -3.93 -9.04
C ASN A 372 32.83 -2.70 -8.16
N HIS A 373 33.49 -1.69 -8.72
CA HIS A 373 33.83 -0.45 -8.01
C HIS A 373 32.62 0.38 -7.61
N GLU A 374 31.53 0.32 -8.39
CA GLU A 374 30.29 1.02 -8.07
C GLU A 374 29.64 0.41 -6.84
N LEU A 375 29.46 -0.91 -6.81
CA LEU A 375 28.93 -1.62 -5.65
C LEU A 375 29.81 -1.41 -4.42
N ASP A 376 31.14 -1.45 -4.57
CA ASP A 376 32.05 -1.17 -3.47
C ASP A 376 31.83 0.22 -2.85
N ARG A 377 31.66 1.24 -3.69
CA ARG A 377 31.39 2.62 -3.24
C ARG A 377 30.05 2.69 -2.52
N VAL A 378 28.99 2.09 -3.08
CA VAL A 378 27.66 2.09 -2.46
C VAL A 378 27.68 1.38 -1.09
N LEU A 379 28.32 0.22 -1.00
CA LEU A 379 28.43 -0.53 0.26
C LEU A 379 29.28 0.20 1.30
N ALA A 380 30.20 1.08 0.88
CA ALA A 380 31.00 1.92 1.77
C ALA A 380 30.16 3.02 2.45
N GLU A 381 29.15 3.54 1.77
CA GLU A 381 28.27 4.61 2.27
C GLU A 381 27.22 4.10 3.28
N ILE A 382 26.96 2.79 3.29
CA ILE A 382 25.96 2.17 4.16
C ILE A 382 26.56 1.95 5.55
N GLU A 383 25.99 2.57 6.58
CA GLU A 383 26.45 2.39 7.97
C GLU A 383 26.00 1.08 8.61
N LEU A 384 24.92 0.47 8.10
CA LEU A 384 24.42 -0.81 8.58
C LEU A 384 25.45 -1.92 8.43
N GLU A 385 25.45 -2.86 9.36
CA GLU A 385 26.34 -4.01 9.31
C GLU A 385 25.90 -4.97 8.18
N LYS A 386 26.83 -5.28 7.29
CA LYS A 386 26.55 -6.05 6.06
C LYS A 386 27.04 -7.48 6.24
N VAL A 387 26.16 -8.44 5.99
CA VAL A 387 26.45 -9.87 6.14
C VAL A 387 26.00 -10.59 4.88
N VAL A 388 26.81 -11.52 4.39
CA VAL A 388 26.37 -12.42 3.31
C VAL A 388 25.56 -13.55 3.90
N PHE A 389 24.40 -13.84 3.32
CA PHE A 389 23.51 -14.94 3.71
C PHE A 389 23.20 -15.81 2.50
N THR A 390 23.92 -16.92 2.37
CA THR A 390 24.00 -17.73 1.13
C THR A 390 23.76 -19.21 1.38
N ASN A 391 23.23 -19.90 0.37
CA ASN A 391 23.14 -21.37 0.32
C ASN A 391 24.46 -22.02 -0.14
N ALA A 392 25.47 -21.24 -0.52
CA ALA A 392 26.80 -21.71 -0.87
C ALA A 392 27.68 -21.90 0.38
N SER A 393 28.91 -22.36 0.18
CA SER A 393 29.92 -22.46 1.24
C SER A 393 30.63 -21.13 1.47
N LYS A 394 31.13 -20.91 2.69
CA LYS A 394 31.91 -19.72 3.05
C LYS A 394 33.11 -19.50 2.14
N GLU A 395 33.78 -20.57 1.73
CA GLU A 395 34.96 -20.51 0.87
C GLU A 395 34.61 -19.99 -0.53
N HIS A 396 33.49 -20.47 -1.10
CA HIS A 396 32.99 -19.96 -2.38
C HIS A 396 32.58 -18.49 -2.28
N ALA A 397 31.82 -18.13 -1.24
CA ALA A 397 31.40 -16.76 -1.01
C ALA A 397 32.60 -15.81 -0.91
N ARG A 398 33.65 -16.16 -0.15
CA ARG A 398 34.87 -15.35 -0.08
C ARG A 398 35.57 -15.19 -1.41
N ARG A 399 35.65 -16.25 -2.23
CA ARG A 399 36.26 -16.16 -3.57
C ARG A 399 35.47 -15.19 -4.45
N VAL A 400 34.14 -15.27 -4.46
CA VAL A 400 33.28 -14.34 -5.20
C VAL A 400 33.47 -12.90 -4.72
N LEU A 401 33.40 -12.66 -3.40
CA LEU A 401 33.59 -11.32 -2.82
C LEU A 401 34.97 -10.73 -3.11
N ASN A 402 36.00 -11.57 -3.20
CA ASN A 402 37.36 -11.15 -3.56
C ASN A 402 37.46 -10.72 -5.02
N VAL A 403 36.91 -11.51 -5.95
CA VAL A 403 36.90 -11.16 -7.38
C VAL A 403 36.08 -9.89 -7.63
N LEU A 404 34.95 -9.73 -6.92
CA LEU A 404 34.14 -8.50 -6.96
C LEU A 404 34.84 -7.30 -6.28
N GLY A 405 35.87 -7.53 -5.47
CA GLY A 405 36.60 -6.48 -4.77
C GLY A 405 35.82 -5.84 -3.61
N ILE A 406 34.91 -6.58 -2.97
CA ILE A 406 34.00 -6.08 -1.93
C ILE A 406 34.06 -6.84 -0.60
N GLU A 407 34.94 -7.83 -0.43
CA GLU A 407 35.01 -8.67 0.80
C GLU A 407 35.08 -7.82 2.09
N ARG A 408 35.92 -6.78 2.10
CA ARG A 408 36.10 -5.86 3.24
C ARG A 408 34.84 -5.10 3.67
N ARG A 409 33.77 -5.12 2.86
CA ARG A 409 32.50 -4.44 3.16
C ARG A 409 31.58 -5.29 4.03
N PHE A 410 31.85 -6.57 4.18
CA PHE A 410 31.02 -7.51 4.93
C PHE A 410 31.69 -7.88 6.25
N SER A 411 30.94 -7.84 7.36
CA SER A 411 31.42 -8.24 8.68
C SER A 411 31.45 -9.76 8.85
N GLY A 412 30.64 -10.48 8.08
CA GLY A 412 30.52 -11.93 8.17
C GLY A 412 29.85 -12.58 6.97
N ILE A 413 29.93 -13.91 6.95
CA ILE A 413 29.25 -14.79 5.99
C ILE A 413 28.52 -15.85 6.81
N ILE A 414 27.20 -15.91 6.66
CA ILE A 414 26.31 -16.95 7.15
C ILE A 414 26.09 -17.91 5.96
N ASP A 415 26.84 -18.99 5.95
CA ASP A 415 26.84 -20.00 4.89
C ASP A 415 26.01 -21.23 5.27
N VAL A 416 25.82 -22.13 4.31
CA VAL A 416 25.01 -23.36 4.50
C VAL A 416 25.51 -24.24 5.66
N ARG A 417 26.80 -24.17 5.99
CA ARG A 417 27.42 -24.96 7.07
C ARG A 417 26.98 -24.48 8.45
N VAL A 418 27.05 -23.18 8.73
CA VAL A 418 26.63 -22.64 10.04
C VAL A 418 25.11 -22.72 10.27
N LEU A 419 24.35 -22.91 9.18
CA LEU A 419 22.92 -23.15 9.19
C LEU A 419 22.56 -24.64 9.38
N GLY A 420 23.53 -25.52 9.60
CA GLY A 420 23.29 -26.95 9.77
C GLY A 420 22.76 -27.63 8.49
N TYR A 421 23.18 -27.14 7.33
CA TYR A 421 22.72 -27.58 6.00
C TYR A 421 21.22 -27.37 5.74
N THR A 422 20.58 -26.49 6.51
CA THR A 422 19.32 -25.86 6.10
C THR A 422 19.63 -24.69 5.16
N ALA A 423 18.74 -24.45 4.21
CA ALA A 423 18.97 -23.52 3.11
C ALA A 423 17.71 -22.68 2.86
N LYS A 424 17.89 -21.46 2.34
CA LYS A 424 16.80 -20.64 1.84
C LYS A 424 16.03 -21.40 0.75
N PRO A 425 14.68 -21.42 0.76
CA PRO A 425 13.77 -20.58 1.56
C PRO A 425 13.22 -21.23 2.85
N ASP A 426 13.89 -22.23 3.44
CA ASP A 426 13.39 -22.85 4.69
C ASP A 426 13.41 -21.84 5.85
N PRO A 427 12.27 -21.58 6.55
CA PRO A 427 12.21 -20.61 7.66
C PRO A 427 13.24 -20.84 8.78
N ARG A 428 13.68 -22.10 8.98
CA ARG A 428 14.70 -22.45 9.98
C ARG A 428 16.06 -21.81 9.67
N ALA A 429 16.40 -21.65 8.40
CA ALA A 429 17.63 -20.99 7.98
C ALA A 429 17.64 -19.51 8.42
N TYR A 430 16.50 -18.81 8.30
CA TYR A 430 16.36 -17.41 8.69
C TYR A 430 16.36 -17.24 10.21
N GLN A 431 15.66 -18.12 10.94
CA GLN A 431 15.70 -18.14 12.41
C GLN A 431 17.13 -18.32 12.91
N ARG A 432 17.87 -19.28 12.33
CA ARG A 432 19.27 -19.51 12.69
C ARG A 432 20.18 -18.33 12.35
N ALA A 433 19.95 -17.69 11.20
CA ALA A 433 20.68 -16.47 10.84
C ALA A 433 20.45 -15.34 11.86
N LEU A 434 19.21 -15.12 12.28
CA LEU A 434 18.87 -14.12 13.30
C LEU A 434 19.50 -14.45 14.66
N GLU A 435 19.52 -15.72 15.07
CA GLU A 435 20.22 -16.16 16.28
C GLU A 435 21.72 -15.87 16.24
N ILE A 436 22.38 -16.16 15.11
CA ILE A 436 23.81 -15.88 14.91
C ILE A 436 24.09 -14.38 15.02
N LEU A 437 23.21 -13.54 14.50
CA LEU A 437 23.32 -12.08 14.56
C LEU A 437 22.91 -11.48 15.91
N GLY A 438 22.24 -12.26 16.77
CA GLY A 438 21.61 -11.74 17.99
C GLY A 438 20.58 -10.64 17.69
N ALA A 439 19.82 -10.80 16.60
CA ALA A 439 18.93 -9.79 16.05
C ALA A 439 17.48 -10.27 15.96
N GLU A 440 16.53 -9.34 16.03
CA GLU A 440 15.15 -9.59 15.64
C GLU A 440 14.95 -9.28 14.14
N GLY A 441 13.98 -9.93 13.48
CA GLY A 441 13.73 -9.70 12.05
C GLY A 441 13.46 -8.23 11.71
N LYS A 442 12.76 -7.49 12.59
CA LYS A 442 12.52 -6.04 12.45
C LYS A 442 13.80 -5.19 12.42
N GLU A 443 14.94 -5.71 12.87
CA GLU A 443 16.24 -5.01 12.88
C GLU A 443 17.05 -5.30 11.60
N CYS A 444 16.50 -6.09 10.68
CA CYS A 444 17.20 -6.61 9.53
C CYS A 444 16.49 -6.26 8.21
N LEU A 445 17.31 -5.99 7.20
CA LEU A 445 16.92 -5.94 5.79
C LEU A 445 17.53 -7.14 5.07
N ILE A 446 16.80 -7.74 4.12
CA ILE A 446 17.33 -8.79 3.24
C ILE A 446 17.25 -8.36 1.77
N VAL A 447 18.31 -8.65 1.01
CA VAL A 447 18.43 -8.43 -0.43
C VAL A 447 18.61 -9.77 -1.12
N ASP A 448 17.71 -10.13 -2.03
CA ASP A 448 17.71 -11.45 -2.71
C ASP A 448 17.08 -11.31 -4.10
N ASP A 449 17.46 -12.17 -5.06
CA ASP A 449 16.93 -12.17 -6.43
C ASP A 449 15.59 -12.92 -6.55
N ARG A 450 15.19 -13.68 -5.52
CA ARG A 450 14.00 -14.54 -5.58
C ARG A 450 12.96 -14.20 -4.51
N VAL A 451 11.75 -13.89 -4.96
CA VAL A 451 10.57 -13.69 -4.09
C VAL A 451 10.37 -14.85 -3.11
N ARG A 452 10.60 -16.10 -3.53
CA ARG A 452 10.45 -17.28 -2.66
C ARG A 452 11.36 -17.23 -1.42
N ASN A 453 12.54 -16.61 -1.54
CA ASN A 453 13.48 -16.44 -0.44
C ASN A 453 13.13 -15.21 0.41
N LEU A 454 12.35 -14.27 -0.12
CA LEU A 454 11.88 -13.10 0.62
C LEU A 454 10.64 -13.40 1.48
N THR A 455 9.78 -14.34 1.08
CA THR A 455 8.56 -14.70 1.83
C THR A 455 8.82 -15.07 3.30
N PRO A 456 9.75 -15.99 3.64
CA PRO A 456 10.02 -16.33 5.05
C PRO A 456 10.62 -15.16 5.83
N ALA A 457 11.48 -14.35 5.18
CA ALA A 457 12.06 -13.16 5.80
C ALA A 457 10.98 -12.13 6.15
N LYS A 458 10.00 -11.96 5.25
CA LYS A 458 8.85 -11.07 5.48
C LYS A 458 8.01 -11.53 6.67
N GLU A 459 7.74 -12.82 6.77
CA GLU A 459 6.98 -13.42 7.87
C GLU A 459 7.68 -13.22 9.23
N LEU A 460 9.02 -13.18 9.23
CA LEU A 460 9.84 -12.87 10.42
C LEU A 460 9.97 -11.38 10.70
N GLY A 461 9.39 -10.50 9.87
CA GLY A 461 9.36 -9.05 10.07
C GLY A 461 10.54 -8.30 9.47
N MET A 462 11.37 -8.93 8.63
CA MET A 462 12.45 -8.26 7.91
C MET A 462 11.90 -7.35 6.81
N ILE A 463 12.67 -6.32 6.47
CA ILE A 463 12.44 -5.53 5.24
C ILE A 463 12.98 -6.34 4.06
N THR A 464 12.20 -6.50 3.01
CA THR A 464 12.57 -7.32 1.85
C THR A 464 12.84 -6.48 0.60
N VAL A 465 14.01 -6.70 -0.02
CA VAL A 465 14.43 -6.03 -1.25
C VAL A 465 14.68 -7.08 -2.32
N LEU A 466 13.92 -7.02 -3.41
CA LEU A 466 14.07 -7.88 -4.57
C LEU A 466 15.03 -7.23 -5.58
N VAL A 467 16.06 -7.96 -6.00
CA VAL A 467 16.88 -7.58 -7.16
C VAL A 467 16.29 -8.22 -8.41
N SER A 468 15.76 -7.43 -9.32
CA SER A 468 15.16 -7.94 -10.56
C SER A 468 15.20 -6.92 -11.68
N ASN A 469 15.69 -7.35 -12.84
CA ASN A 469 15.84 -6.56 -14.06
C ASN A 469 14.84 -6.95 -15.17
N ASP A 470 13.95 -7.92 -14.93
CA ASP A 470 12.98 -8.39 -15.90
C ASP A 470 11.69 -7.54 -15.94
N GLU A 471 11.02 -7.44 -17.09
CA GLU A 471 9.69 -6.83 -17.18
C GLU A 471 8.63 -7.54 -16.29
N THR A 472 8.86 -8.81 -15.97
CA THR A 472 8.07 -9.60 -15.01
C THR A 472 8.24 -9.15 -13.55
N ALA A 473 9.26 -8.33 -13.24
CA ALA A 473 9.41 -7.65 -11.97
C ALA A 473 8.14 -6.88 -11.59
N SER A 474 7.38 -6.37 -12.56
CA SER A 474 6.09 -5.70 -12.30
C SER A 474 5.02 -6.61 -11.68
N GLN A 475 5.06 -7.92 -11.94
CA GLN A 475 4.15 -8.91 -11.35
C GLN A 475 4.68 -9.43 -10.01
N GLN A 476 6.00 -9.61 -9.89
CA GLN A 476 6.65 -10.05 -8.65
C GLN A 476 6.73 -8.95 -7.59
N ALA A 477 6.88 -7.69 -7.99
CA ALA A 477 6.80 -6.48 -7.15
C ALA A 477 5.41 -6.27 -6.52
N GLN A 478 4.37 -6.94 -7.05
CA GLN A 478 3.04 -6.93 -6.46
C GLN A 478 2.85 -8.00 -5.39
N SER A 479 3.87 -8.85 -5.16
CA SER A 479 3.86 -9.75 -4.02
C SER A 479 3.85 -8.95 -2.72
N LYS A 480 2.96 -9.33 -1.80
CA LYS A 480 2.92 -8.78 -0.44
C LYS A 480 4.23 -9.01 0.33
N ASP A 481 5.09 -9.90 -0.17
CA ASP A 481 6.33 -10.34 0.46
C ASP A 481 7.55 -9.49 0.05
N VAL A 482 7.37 -8.49 -0.82
CA VAL A 482 8.43 -7.60 -1.33
C VAL A 482 8.14 -6.16 -0.94
N ASP A 483 9.04 -5.50 -0.20
CA ASP A 483 8.90 -4.09 0.19
C ASP A 483 9.49 -3.13 -0.86
N PHE A 484 10.64 -3.50 -1.43
CA PHE A 484 11.35 -2.72 -2.43
C PHE A 484 11.80 -3.61 -3.58
N VAL A 485 11.86 -3.02 -4.78
CA VAL A 485 12.43 -3.65 -5.97
C VAL A 485 13.50 -2.72 -6.50
N ILE A 486 14.66 -3.29 -6.81
CA ILE A 486 15.79 -2.61 -7.43
C ILE A 486 16.23 -3.36 -8.68
N GLY A 487 16.69 -2.63 -9.70
CA GLY A 487 17.15 -3.22 -10.95
C GLY A 487 18.50 -3.92 -10.77
N GLU A 488 19.41 -3.26 -10.06
CA GLU A 488 20.72 -3.79 -9.70
C GLU A 488 21.03 -3.56 -8.23
N VAL A 489 21.86 -4.44 -7.64
CA VAL A 489 22.21 -4.36 -6.21
C VAL A 489 22.89 -3.05 -5.81
N ALA A 490 23.52 -2.33 -6.75
CA ALA A 490 24.09 -1.00 -6.50
C ALA A 490 23.04 0.06 -6.11
N GLU A 491 21.76 -0.14 -6.43
CA GLU A 491 20.68 0.76 -6.04
C GLU A 491 20.29 0.61 -4.56
N ILE A 492 20.83 -0.37 -3.83
CA ILE A 492 20.53 -0.60 -2.41
C ILE A 492 20.80 0.63 -1.54
N GLY A 493 21.77 1.47 -1.92
CA GLY A 493 22.06 2.72 -1.22
C GLY A 493 20.85 3.67 -1.20
N GLU A 494 20.04 3.70 -2.25
CA GLU A 494 18.81 4.51 -2.29
C GLU A 494 17.75 3.98 -1.34
N VAL A 495 17.60 2.65 -1.27
CA VAL A 495 16.67 2.00 -0.34
C VAL A 495 17.08 2.30 1.10
N VAL A 496 18.35 2.12 1.43
CA VAL A 496 18.87 2.41 2.79
C VAL A 496 18.74 3.88 3.13
N ARG A 497 19.08 4.80 2.22
CA ARG A 497 18.86 6.24 2.44
C ARG A 497 17.39 6.52 2.72
N ARG A 498 16.47 6.02 1.90
CA ARG A 498 15.03 6.20 2.13
C ARG A 498 14.62 5.71 3.52
N LEU A 499 15.12 4.56 3.97
CA LEU A 499 14.79 3.98 5.28
C LEU A 499 15.39 4.75 6.48
N THR A 500 16.58 5.34 6.31
CA THR A 500 17.35 5.98 7.39
C THR A 500 17.19 7.50 7.45
N SER A 501 17.24 8.18 6.31
CA SER A 501 16.92 9.60 6.18
C SER A 501 15.42 9.75 6.07
N GLY A 502 14.76 10.08 7.18
CA GLY A 502 13.31 10.35 7.22
C GLY A 502 12.89 11.65 6.52
N PHE A 503 13.34 11.87 5.27
CA PHE A 503 13.10 13.06 4.46
C PHE A 503 12.59 12.71 3.07
#